data_AF-A0A284QNI5-F1
#
_entry.id   AF-A0A284QNI5-F1
#
_cell.length_a   1.000
_cell.length_b   1.000
_cell.length_c   1.000
_cell.angle_alpha   90.00
_cell.angle_beta   90.00
_cell.angle_gamma   90.00
#
_symmetry.space_group_name_H-M   'P 1'
#
loop_
_entity.id
_entity.type
_entity.pdbx_description
1 polymer ?
#
loop_
_entity_poly.entity_id
_entity_poly.type
_entity_poly.pdbx_seq_one_letter_code
_entity_poly.pdbx_strand_id
1 'polypeptide(L)'
;MFALPQAETTNVEGSIDDNPIRLQGITKLDFERLLKYMYPTNIPPVLTKPLEDWISILKLSTMWSMIIIRNDVIPRILERHLEIDVIERIRLGRKYDLPALVTSGVTTLVNQGGGVSEGQAEALGWETALRIQWIRDKLLMDRLARSYTFGESQVRTVAEIAPQGEWSFAKLPKTK
;
A
#
# COMPACT_ATOMS: atom_id res chain seq x y z
N MET A 1 -14.43 -6.41 -30.94
CA MET A 1 -15.10 -7.26 -29.93
C MET A 1 -14.58 -8.69 -30.11
N PHE A 2 -14.43 -9.47 -29.03
CA PHE A 2 -13.90 -10.84 -29.10
C PHE A 2 -14.76 -11.71 -30.03
N ALA A 3 -14.12 -12.58 -30.84
CA ALA A 3 -14.78 -13.52 -31.74
C ALA A 3 -15.39 -14.73 -30.99
N LEU A 4 -15.91 -14.51 -29.79
CA LEU A 4 -16.60 -15.53 -29.02
C LEU A 4 -18.05 -15.63 -29.54
N PRO A 5 -18.62 -16.84 -29.67
CA PRO A 5 -20.03 -16.97 -30.02
C PRO A 5 -20.87 -16.25 -28.98
N GLN A 6 -21.52 -15.17 -29.40
CA GLN A 6 -22.49 -14.48 -28.55
C GLN A 6 -23.79 -15.28 -28.59
N ALA A 7 -24.48 -15.39 -27.46
CA ALA A 7 -25.82 -15.95 -27.44
C ALA A 7 -26.70 -15.16 -28.42
N GLU A 8 -27.54 -15.84 -29.21
CA GLU A 8 -28.49 -15.25 -30.17
C GLU A 8 -29.53 -14.38 -29.44
N THR A 9 -29.09 -13.21 -29.00
CA THR A 9 -29.88 -12.24 -28.27
C THR A 9 -29.69 -10.91 -28.97
N THR A 10 -30.79 -10.26 -29.33
CA THR A 10 -30.80 -8.98 -30.06
C THR A 10 -30.19 -7.82 -29.28
N ASN A 11 -29.89 -8.03 -27.98
CA ASN A 11 -29.42 -6.99 -27.05
C ASN A 11 -28.06 -7.36 -26.41
N VAL A 12 -27.05 -7.59 -27.27
CA VAL A 12 -25.67 -7.76 -26.83
C VAL A 12 -25.15 -6.49 -26.14
N GLU A 13 -24.43 -6.63 -25.02
CA GLU A 13 -23.80 -5.50 -24.33
C GLU A 13 -22.80 -4.75 -25.24
N GLY A 14 -22.87 -3.43 -25.23
CA GLY A 14 -22.02 -2.55 -26.03
C GLY A 14 -22.41 -2.43 -27.50
N SER A 15 -23.56 -2.98 -27.91
CA SER A 15 -24.04 -2.90 -29.31
C SER A 15 -24.84 -1.64 -29.63
N ILE A 16 -25.45 -1.02 -28.63
CA ILE A 16 -26.28 0.20 -28.73
C ILE A 16 -26.02 1.13 -27.54
N ASP A 17 -26.31 2.42 -27.70
CA ASP A 17 -26.07 3.45 -26.68
C ASP A 17 -26.84 3.20 -25.38
N ASP A 18 -28.06 2.66 -25.47
CA ASP A 18 -28.90 2.31 -24.32
C ASP A 18 -28.42 1.06 -23.55
N ASN A 19 -27.49 0.29 -24.13
CA ASN A 19 -26.89 -0.89 -23.53
C ASN A 19 -25.36 -0.86 -23.63
N PRO A 20 -24.67 0.10 -22.97
CA PRO A 20 -23.24 0.27 -23.08
C PRO A 20 -22.48 -0.82 -22.31
N ILE A 21 -21.18 -0.97 -22.62
CA ILE A 21 -20.28 -1.81 -21.83
C ILE A 21 -20.14 -1.23 -20.42
N ARG A 22 -20.55 -1.99 -19.41
CA ARG A 22 -20.47 -1.58 -18.00
C ARG A 22 -19.15 -2.03 -17.39
N LEU A 23 -18.30 -1.05 -17.09
CA LEU A 23 -17.02 -1.28 -16.42
C LEU A 23 -17.22 -1.48 -14.90
N GLN A 24 -17.49 -2.73 -14.49
CA GLN A 24 -17.70 -3.07 -13.08
C GLN A 24 -16.45 -2.85 -12.22
N GLY A 25 -16.62 -2.28 -11.03
CA GLY A 25 -15.52 -2.05 -10.07
C GLY A 25 -14.54 -0.92 -10.46
N ILE A 26 -14.86 -0.17 -11.52
CA ILE A 26 -14.04 0.93 -12.03
C ILE A 26 -14.78 2.24 -11.82
N THR A 27 -14.11 3.21 -11.20
CA THR A 27 -14.68 4.55 -11.05
C THR A 27 -14.54 5.33 -12.36
N LYS A 28 -15.49 6.22 -12.63
CA LYS A 28 -15.41 7.15 -13.77
C LYS A 28 -14.07 7.92 -13.77
N LEU A 29 -13.63 8.37 -12.60
CA LEU A 29 -12.39 9.14 -12.43
C LEU A 29 -11.14 8.32 -12.79
N ASP A 30 -11.04 7.05 -12.34
CA ASP A 30 -9.92 6.17 -12.69
C ASP A 30 -9.84 5.99 -14.21
N PHE A 31 -10.99 5.77 -14.86
CA PHE A 31 -11.05 5.57 -16.30
C PHE A 31 -10.68 6.83 -17.08
N GLU A 32 -11.18 7.99 -16.67
CA GLU A 32 -10.80 9.28 -17.27
C GLU A 32 -9.29 9.56 -17.18
N ARG A 33 -8.66 9.23 -16.05
CA ARG A 33 -7.22 9.38 -15.85
C ARG A 33 -6.41 8.52 -16.81
N LEU A 34 -6.82 7.26 -17.02
CA LEU A 34 -6.21 6.38 -18.00
C LEU A 34 -6.42 6.89 -19.44
N LEU A 35 -7.63 7.32 -19.80
CA LEU A 35 -7.90 7.87 -21.13
C LEU A 35 -7.09 9.13 -21.42
N LYS A 36 -6.98 10.05 -20.46
CA LYS A 36 -6.12 11.25 -20.58
C LYS A 36 -4.65 10.91 -20.74
N TYR A 37 -4.20 9.80 -20.18
CA TYR A 37 -2.84 9.31 -20.35
C TYR A 37 -2.64 8.67 -21.74
N MET A 38 -3.59 7.88 -22.23
CA MET A 38 -3.52 7.23 -23.55
C MET A 38 -3.72 8.21 -24.72
N TYR A 39 -4.58 9.20 -24.55
CA TYR A 39 -5.00 10.15 -25.58
C TYR A 39 -4.82 11.60 -25.07
N PRO A 40 -3.57 12.08 -24.98
CA PRO A 40 -3.29 13.42 -24.49
C PRO A 40 -3.82 14.49 -25.46
N THR A 41 -4.83 15.25 -25.03
CA THR A 41 -5.46 16.32 -25.83
C THR A 41 -4.85 17.69 -25.58
N ASN A 42 -4.32 17.94 -24.38
CA ASN A 42 -3.53 19.11 -24.02
C ASN A 42 -2.40 18.60 -23.10
N ILE A 43 -1.14 18.84 -23.44
CA ILE A 43 0.02 18.29 -22.71
C ILE A 43 0.54 19.35 -21.71
N PRO A 44 0.09 19.38 -20.45
CA PRO A 44 0.98 19.81 -19.38
C PRO A 44 2.07 18.73 -19.20
N PRO A 45 3.27 19.09 -18.70
CA PRO A 45 4.35 18.13 -18.54
C PRO A 45 3.89 16.93 -17.70
N VAL A 46 4.23 15.72 -18.15
CA VAL A 46 3.94 14.44 -17.47
C VAL A 46 4.20 14.54 -15.96
N LEU A 47 5.26 15.25 -15.55
CA LEU A 47 5.69 15.46 -14.17
C LEU A 47 4.73 16.28 -13.27
N THR A 48 3.70 16.93 -13.84
CA THR A 48 2.73 17.74 -13.07
C THR A 48 1.53 16.94 -12.56
N LYS A 49 1.40 15.66 -12.93
CA LYS A 49 0.25 14.85 -12.52
C LYS A 49 0.30 14.48 -11.02
N PRO A 50 -0.83 14.57 -10.29
CA PRO A 50 -0.94 14.08 -8.92
C PRO A 50 -0.56 12.59 -8.82
N LEU A 51 -0.12 12.15 -7.64
CA LEU A 51 0.31 10.76 -7.44
C LEU A 51 -0.87 9.78 -7.56
N GLU A 52 -2.04 10.23 -7.15
CA GLU A 52 -3.31 9.51 -7.26
C GLU A 52 -3.66 9.20 -8.71
N ASP A 53 -3.31 10.10 -9.65
CA ASP A 53 -3.52 9.86 -11.07
C ASP A 53 -2.67 8.67 -11.54
N TRP A 54 -1.39 8.63 -11.13
CA TRP A 54 -0.49 7.52 -11.44
C TRP A 54 -0.98 6.20 -10.85
N ILE A 55 -1.48 6.20 -9.61
CA ILE A 55 -2.04 5.01 -8.96
C ILE A 55 -3.28 4.50 -9.70
N SER A 56 -4.19 5.39 -10.14
CA SER A 56 -5.35 5.03 -10.97
C SER A 56 -4.92 4.39 -12.29
N ILE A 57 -3.91 4.97 -12.97
CA ILE A 57 -3.40 4.43 -14.24
C ILE A 57 -2.73 3.08 -14.01
N LEU A 58 -1.93 2.91 -12.95
CA LEU A 58 -1.34 1.62 -12.58
C LEU A 58 -2.41 0.56 -12.32
N LYS A 59 -3.47 0.91 -11.59
CA LYS A 59 -4.59 0.01 -11.28
C LYS A 59 -5.23 -0.54 -12.55
N LEU A 60 -5.63 0.33 -13.48
CA LEU A 60 -6.33 -0.09 -14.69
C LEU A 60 -5.41 -0.75 -15.71
N SER A 61 -4.18 -0.23 -15.89
CA SER A 61 -3.20 -0.84 -16.78
C SER A 61 -2.79 -2.24 -16.33
N THR A 62 -2.74 -2.51 -15.02
CA THR A 62 -2.54 -3.86 -14.49
C THR A 62 -3.77 -4.73 -14.72
N MET A 63 -4.97 -4.23 -14.40
CA MET A 63 -6.23 -4.98 -14.55
C MET A 63 -6.49 -5.43 -16.00
N TRP A 64 -6.13 -4.61 -16.97
CA TRP A 64 -6.36 -4.88 -18.40
C TRP A 64 -5.10 -5.31 -19.15
N SER A 65 -4.04 -5.72 -18.43
CA SER A 65 -2.79 -6.23 -19.02
C SER A 65 -2.16 -5.28 -20.05
N MET A 66 -2.26 -3.96 -19.82
CA MET A 66 -1.62 -2.93 -20.63
C MET A 66 -0.15 -2.76 -20.22
N ILE A 67 0.67 -3.77 -20.54
CA ILE A 67 2.06 -3.92 -20.03
C ILE A 67 2.92 -2.68 -20.30
N ILE A 68 2.81 -2.08 -21.49
CA ILE A 68 3.60 -0.89 -21.87
C ILE A 68 3.28 0.29 -20.94
N ILE A 69 1.99 0.56 -20.73
CA ILE A 69 1.52 1.65 -19.85
C ILE A 69 1.92 1.36 -18.40
N ARG A 70 1.70 0.13 -17.93
CA ARG A 70 2.07 -0.29 -16.58
C ARG A 70 3.55 -0.02 -16.31
N ASN A 71 4.43 -0.44 -17.22
CA ASN A 71 5.87 -0.30 -17.05
C ASN A 71 6.35 1.15 -17.15
N ASP A 72 5.68 2.00 -17.93
CA ASP A 72 5.98 3.44 -17.96
C ASP A 72 5.56 4.14 -16.65
N VAL A 73 4.44 3.76 -16.05
CA VAL A 73 3.90 4.43 -14.85
C VAL A 73 4.65 4.06 -13.58
N ILE A 74 5.21 2.85 -13.47
CA ILE A 74 5.89 2.36 -12.27
C ILE A 74 7.02 3.31 -11.79
N PRO A 75 7.99 3.71 -12.64
CA PRO A 75 9.05 4.64 -12.23
C PRO A 75 8.53 5.94 -11.60
N ARG A 76 7.46 6.51 -12.15
CA ARG A 76 6.85 7.78 -11.68
C ARG A 76 6.25 7.66 -10.28
N ILE A 77 5.72 6.49 -9.94
CA ILE A 77 5.25 6.17 -8.59
C ILE A 77 6.44 5.93 -7.65
N LEU A 78 7.44 5.18 -8.11
CA LEU A 78 8.61 4.85 -7.29
C LEU A 78 9.47 6.08 -6.97
N GLU A 79 9.58 7.06 -7.86
CA GLU A 79 10.30 8.32 -7.59
C GLU A 79 9.65 9.15 -6.48
N ARG A 80 8.32 9.05 -6.35
CA ARG A 80 7.50 9.84 -5.41
C ARG A 80 6.94 9.03 -4.26
N HIS A 81 7.46 7.82 -4.04
CA HIS A 81 6.90 6.89 -3.07
C HIS A 81 6.84 7.42 -1.63
N LEU A 82 7.69 8.39 -1.27
CA LEU A 82 7.68 9.02 0.06
C LEU A 82 6.45 9.90 0.30
N GLU A 83 5.74 10.31 -0.75
CA GLU A 83 4.46 11.01 -0.66
C GLU A 83 3.30 10.04 -0.35
N ILE A 84 3.52 8.73 -0.48
CA ILE A 84 2.54 7.69 -0.18
C ILE A 84 2.67 7.32 1.30
N ASP A 85 1.52 7.22 1.98
CA ASP A 85 1.44 6.67 3.33
C ASP A 85 2.21 5.33 3.44
N VAL A 86 2.88 5.13 4.57
CA VAL A 86 3.78 3.98 4.77
C VAL A 86 3.07 2.64 4.66
N ILE A 87 1.82 2.56 5.12
CA ILE A 87 1.00 1.35 5.04
C ILE A 87 0.54 1.14 3.62
N GLU A 88 0.13 2.21 2.95
CA GLU A 88 -0.31 2.14 1.57
C GLU A 88 0.83 1.78 0.61
N ARG A 89 2.08 2.18 0.88
CA ARG A 89 3.26 1.69 0.16
C ARG A 89 3.37 0.17 0.19
N ILE A 90 3.19 -0.44 1.36
CA ILE A 90 3.27 -1.90 1.50
C ILE A 90 2.09 -2.56 0.77
N ARG A 91 0.88 -2.01 0.92
CA ARG A 91 -0.34 -2.54 0.27
C ARG A 91 -0.26 -2.47 -1.25
N LEU A 92 0.05 -1.30 -1.82
CA LEU A 92 0.24 -1.13 -3.26
C LEU A 92 1.38 -2.00 -3.78
N GLY A 93 2.48 -2.07 -3.03
CA GLY A 93 3.65 -2.87 -3.40
C GLY A 93 3.34 -4.36 -3.51
N ARG A 94 2.53 -4.90 -2.58
CA ARG A 94 2.04 -6.29 -2.65
C ARG A 94 1.01 -6.49 -3.74
N LYS A 95 0.06 -5.56 -3.88
CA LYS A 95 -1.07 -5.68 -4.81
C LYS A 95 -0.64 -5.64 -6.28
N TYR A 96 0.39 -4.86 -6.60
CA TYR A 96 0.85 -4.62 -7.97
C TYR A 96 2.25 -5.18 -8.26
N ASP A 97 2.78 -6.04 -7.39
CA ASP A 97 4.11 -6.65 -7.49
C ASP A 97 5.24 -5.63 -7.66
N LEU A 98 5.25 -4.62 -6.79
CA LEU A 98 6.28 -3.57 -6.72
C LEU A 98 7.14 -3.73 -5.45
N PRO A 99 8.14 -4.64 -5.45
CA PRO A 99 8.92 -4.95 -4.25
C PRO A 99 9.67 -3.74 -3.68
N ALA A 100 10.10 -2.80 -4.51
CA ALA A 100 10.74 -1.56 -4.06
C ALA A 100 9.84 -0.73 -3.12
N LEU A 101 8.53 -0.72 -3.38
CA LEU A 101 7.55 0.01 -2.56
C LEU A 101 7.37 -0.68 -1.20
N VAL A 102 7.29 -2.01 -1.20
CA VAL A 102 7.26 -2.83 0.03
C VAL A 102 8.52 -2.61 0.87
N THR A 103 9.70 -2.69 0.25
CA THR A 103 10.98 -2.48 0.92
C THR A 103 11.05 -1.08 1.53
N SER A 104 10.61 -0.05 0.82
CA SER A 104 10.58 1.32 1.34
C SER A 104 9.66 1.46 2.56
N GLY A 105 8.45 0.89 2.49
CA GLY A 105 7.50 0.92 3.60
C GLY A 105 8.01 0.17 4.83
N VAL A 106 8.53 -1.05 4.65
CA VAL A 106 9.14 -1.84 5.73
C VAL A 106 10.33 -1.11 6.34
N THR A 107 11.22 -0.55 5.51
CA THR A 107 12.39 0.21 5.99
C THR A 107 11.96 1.41 6.83
N THR A 108 10.90 2.10 6.41
CA THR A 108 10.35 3.24 7.17
C THR A 108 9.84 2.79 8.54
N LEU A 109 9.04 1.71 8.59
CA LEU A 109 8.49 1.20 9.85
C LEU A 109 9.54 0.61 10.79
N VAL A 110 10.56 -0.08 10.25
CA VAL A 110 11.69 -0.57 11.05
C VAL A 110 12.43 0.58 11.72
N ASN A 111 12.56 1.73 11.04
CA ASN A 111 13.24 2.91 11.58
C ASN A 111 12.33 3.83 12.42
N GLN A 112 11.00 3.66 12.36
CA GLN A 112 10.03 4.49 13.09
C GLN A 112 10.24 4.42 14.61
N GLY A 113 10.32 5.57 15.29
CA GLY A 113 10.40 5.61 16.75
C GLY A 113 9.20 4.90 17.40
N GLY A 114 9.46 3.99 18.35
CA GLY A 114 8.40 3.17 18.97
C GLY A 114 7.95 1.95 18.17
N GLY A 115 8.47 1.73 16.95
CA GLY A 115 8.09 0.60 16.11
C GLY A 115 6.71 0.77 15.45
N VAL A 116 6.10 -0.35 15.07
CA VAL A 116 4.76 -0.36 14.43
C VAL A 116 3.68 -0.07 15.47
N SER A 117 2.85 0.94 15.23
CA SER A 117 1.71 1.24 16.11
C SER A 117 0.57 0.22 15.94
N GLU A 118 -0.34 0.15 16.91
CA GLU A 118 -1.50 -0.76 16.87
C GLU A 118 -2.38 -0.53 15.64
N GLY A 119 -2.77 0.72 15.34
CA GLY A 119 -3.57 1.01 14.15
C GLY A 119 -2.85 0.65 12.83
N GLN A 120 -1.52 0.78 12.79
CA GLN A 120 -0.71 0.31 11.66
C GLN A 120 -0.67 -1.23 11.60
N ALA A 121 -0.63 -1.90 12.75
CA ALA A 121 -0.64 -3.35 12.83
C ALA A 121 -1.97 -3.95 12.39
N GLU A 122 -3.09 -3.37 12.81
CA GLU A 122 -4.43 -3.71 12.32
C GLU A 122 -4.52 -3.54 10.80
N ALA A 123 -4.01 -2.43 10.28
CA ALA A 123 -4.05 -2.13 8.86
C ALA A 123 -3.14 -3.05 8.00
N LEU A 124 -1.98 -3.45 8.52
CA LEU A 124 -1.05 -4.36 7.82
C LEU A 124 -1.36 -5.84 8.01
N GLY A 125 -2.13 -6.17 9.04
CA GLY A 125 -2.22 -7.50 9.61
C GLY A 125 -1.11 -7.76 10.64
N TRP A 126 -1.52 -8.30 11.79
CA TRP A 126 -0.65 -8.57 12.94
C TRP A 126 0.58 -9.41 12.63
N GLU A 127 0.47 -10.37 11.69
CA GLU A 127 1.62 -11.17 11.26
C GLU A 127 2.71 -10.32 10.59
N THR A 128 2.33 -9.43 9.67
CA THR A 128 3.29 -8.53 9.01
C THR A 128 3.90 -7.57 10.03
N ALA A 129 3.08 -7.02 10.91
CA ALA A 129 3.53 -6.10 11.95
C ALA A 129 4.55 -6.76 12.89
N LEU A 130 4.28 -8.00 13.34
CA LEU A 130 5.19 -8.75 14.20
C LEU A 130 6.52 -9.05 13.51
N ARG A 131 6.52 -9.41 12.22
CA ARG A 131 7.76 -9.62 11.45
C ARG A 131 8.59 -8.35 11.37
N ILE A 132 7.95 -7.20 11.13
CA ILE A 132 8.63 -5.90 11.10
C ILE A 132 9.22 -5.57 12.48
N GLN A 133 8.43 -5.76 13.55
CA GLN A 133 8.89 -5.52 14.91
C GLN A 133 10.06 -6.44 15.29
N TRP A 134 10.01 -7.71 14.88
CA TRP A 134 11.10 -8.65 15.12
C TRP A 134 12.40 -8.24 14.43
N ILE A 135 12.34 -7.79 13.16
CA ILE A 135 13.50 -7.25 12.45
C ILE A 135 14.08 -6.06 13.22
N ARG A 136 13.21 -5.14 13.65
CA ARG A 136 13.62 -3.96 14.43
C ARG A 136 14.31 -4.37 15.73
N ASP A 137 13.73 -5.28 16.49
CA ASP A 137 14.29 -5.75 17.77
C ASP A 137 15.67 -6.39 17.58
N LYS A 138 15.84 -7.21 16.53
CA LYS A 138 17.14 -7.81 16.19
C LYS A 138 18.21 -6.77 15.86
N LEU A 139 17.86 -5.77 15.05
CA LEU A 139 18.78 -4.68 14.70
C LEU A 139 19.16 -3.81 15.91
N LEU A 140 18.22 -3.59 16.83
CA LEU A 140 18.48 -2.86 18.08
C LEU A 140 19.37 -3.66 19.03
N MET A 141 19.14 -4.96 19.19
CA MET A 141 19.98 -5.85 20.01
C MET A 141 21.42 -5.89 19.50
N ASP A 142 21.61 -6.03 18.17
CA ASP A 142 22.92 -6.04 17.53
C ASP A 142 23.66 -4.72 17.74
N ARG A 143 23.00 -3.58 17.48
CA ARG A 143 23.59 -2.25 17.68
C ARG A 143 23.98 -1.96 19.13
N LEU A 144 23.23 -2.47 20.10
CA LEU A 144 23.47 -2.23 21.51
C LEU A 144 24.45 -3.24 22.15
N ALA A 145 24.83 -4.31 21.42
CA ALA A 145 25.66 -5.43 21.89
C ALA A 145 25.24 -5.96 23.27
N ARG A 146 23.93 -5.94 23.55
CA ARG A 146 23.36 -6.22 24.88
C ARG A 146 22.28 -7.27 24.80
N SER A 147 22.38 -8.27 25.67
CA SER A 147 21.24 -9.09 26.09
C SER A 147 20.46 -8.29 27.13
N TYR A 148 19.28 -7.81 26.78
CA TYR A 148 18.38 -7.17 27.75
C TYR A 148 17.46 -8.23 28.35
N THR A 149 17.60 -8.45 29.66
CA THR A 149 16.53 -9.01 30.47
C THR A 149 15.79 -7.85 31.13
N PHE A 150 14.47 -7.90 31.11
CA PHE A 150 13.64 -6.91 31.80
C PHE A 150 13.45 -7.38 33.25
N GLY A 151 13.45 -6.44 34.20
CA GLY A 151 13.18 -6.77 35.61
C GLY A 151 11.75 -7.30 35.76
N GLU A 152 11.57 -8.37 36.56
CA GLU A 152 10.28 -9.05 36.70
C GLU A 152 9.13 -8.10 37.08
N SER A 153 9.38 -7.14 37.97
CA SER A 153 8.39 -6.14 38.39
C SER A 153 7.91 -5.26 37.24
N GLN A 154 8.81 -4.89 36.31
CA GLN A 154 8.46 -4.08 35.14
C GLN A 154 7.62 -4.89 34.16
N VAL A 155 8.03 -6.14 33.89
CA VAL A 155 7.33 -7.05 32.98
C VAL A 155 5.93 -7.34 33.51
N ARG A 156 5.81 -7.63 34.81
CA ARG A 156 4.53 -7.90 35.46
C ARG A 156 3.57 -6.71 35.35
N THR A 157 4.05 -5.50 35.64
CA THR A 157 3.26 -4.26 35.51
C THR A 157 2.73 -4.08 34.08
N VAL A 158 3.58 -4.31 33.06
CA VAL A 158 3.16 -4.23 31.66
C VAL A 158 2.15 -5.32 31.31
N ALA A 159 2.41 -6.56 31.73
CA ALA A 159 1.57 -7.72 31.42
C ALA A 159 0.15 -7.60 32.00
N GLU A 160 -0.01 -6.93 33.15
CA GLU A 160 -1.32 -6.67 33.77
C GLU A 160 -2.14 -5.62 32.99
N ILE A 161 -1.48 -4.68 32.31
CA ILE A 161 -2.11 -3.55 31.60
C ILE A 161 -2.34 -3.87 30.12
N ALA A 162 -1.47 -4.66 29.50
CA ALA A 162 -1.53 -4.99 28.07
C ALA A 162 -2.89 -5.51 27.57
N PRO A 163 -3.64 -6.35 28.31
CA PRO A 163 -4.97 -6.83 27.88
C PRO A 163 -6.05 -5.74 27.82
N GLN A 164 -5.82 -4.57 28.43
CA GLN A 164 -6.82 -3.51 28.58
C GLN A 164 -6.85 -2.52 27.40
N GLY A 165 -5.98 -2.69 26.39
CA GLY A 165 -5.94 -1.86 25.17
C GLY A 165 -5.35 -0.44 25.36
N GLU A 166 -5.18 0.05 26.58
CA GLU A 166 -4.58 1.37 26.86
C GLU A 166 -3.06 1.34 27.12
N TRP A 167 -2.32 0.51 26.39
CA TRP A 167 -0.87 0.39 26.62
C TRP A 167 -0.05 1.37 25.78
N SER A 168 0.79 2.17 26.43
CA SER A 168 1.74 3.08 25.79
C SER A 168 3.08 3.07 26.53
N PHE A 169 4.18 2.99 25.79
CA PHE A 169 5.54 3.08 26.36
C PHE A 169 5.82 4.40 27.09
N ALA A 170 5.02 5.45 26.86
CA ALA A 170 5.12 6.71 27.59
C ALA A 170 4.61 6.61 29.05
N LYS A 171 3.79 5.60 29.36
CA LYS A 171 3.23 5.36 30.70
C LYS A 171 4.14 4.50 31.60
N LEU A 172 5.25 3.97 31.07
CA LEU A 172 6.17 3.16 31.87
C LEU A 172 7.02 4.05 32.80
N PRO A 173 7.17 3.68 34.09
CA PRO A 173 8.07 4.40 34.97
C PRO A 173 9.48 4.33 34.38
N LYS A 174 10.08 5.50 34.15
CA LYS A 174 11.48 5.59 33.71
C LYS A 174 12.33 4.93 34.79
N THR A 175 13.04 3.87 34.42
CA THR A 175 14.11 3.35 35.27
C THR A 175 15.17 4.43 35.43
N LYS A 176 15.45 4.76 36.69
CA LYS A 176 16.62 5.56 37.06
C LYS A 176 17.90 4.86 36.64
#